data_AF-A0A529KH63-F1
#
_entry.id   AF-A0A529KH63-F1
#
_cell.length_a   1.000
_cell.length_b   1.000
_cell.length_c   1.000
_cell.angle_alpha   90.00
_cell.angle_beta   90.00
_cell.angle_gamma   90.00
#
_symmetry.space_group_name_H-M   'P 1'
#
loop_
_entity.id
_entity.type
_entity.pdbx_description
1 polymer ?
#
loop_
_entity_poly.entity_id
_entity_poly.type
_entity_poly.pdbx_seq_one_letter_code
_entity_poly.pdbx_strand_id
1 'polypeptide(L)'
;MTLSLGCIADDYTGASDLANTLAKEGLRTIQTIGIPTDDLALPEVDAIVVSLKIRSIAASEAVERARASDRWLRERGADHVMYKICSTFDSTDSGNIGPVLDSLRADACEATVLVTPAFPQTGRTVYQG
;
A
#
# COMPACT_ATOMS: atom_id res chain seq x y z
N MET A 1 6.53 -9.13 18.45
CA MET A 1 6.71 -9.14 16.99
C MET A 1 7.01 -7.74 16.52
N THR A 2 7.97 -7.62 15.61
CA THR A 2 8.36 -6.38 14.94
C THR A 2 7.45 -6.12 13.73
N LEU A 3 7.45 -4.89 13.22
CA LEU A 3 6.71 -4.52 12.02
C LEU A 3 7.15 -5.39 10.84
N SER A 4 6.26 -6.25 10.34
CA SER A 4 6.58 -7.18 9.24
C SER A 4 6.00 -6.71 7.91
N LEU A 5 4.85 -6.02 7.93
CA LEU A 5 4.15 -5.58 6.73
C LEU A 5 3.84 -4.08 6.75
N GLY A 6 4.51 -3.33 5.87
CA GLY A 6 4.11 -1.98 5.50
C GLY A 6 3.13 -2.01 4.32
N CYS A 7 2.08 -1.21 4.36
CA CYS A 7 1.11 -1.08 3.28
C CYS A 7 0.95 0.38 2.89
N ILE A 8 0.95 0.64 1.59
CA ILE A 8 0.69 1.96 1.01
C ILE A 8 -0.64 1.84 0.26
N ALA A 9 -1.66 2.58 0.67
CA ALA A 9 -2.99 2.53 0.05
C ALA A 9 -3.30 3.83 -0.70
N ASP A 10 -3.85 3.70 -1.90
CA ASP A 10 -4.10 4.81 -2.82
C ASP A 10 -5.29 5.72 -2.44
N ASP A 11 -6.15 5.24 -1.53
CA ASP A 11 -7.29 5.93 -0.95
C ASP A 11 -7.54 5.57 0.54
N TYR A 12 -8.52 6.24 1.16
CA TYR A 12 -8.93 5.98 2.55
C TYR A 12 -9.76 4.72 2.71
N THR A 13 -10.69 4.44 1.80
CA THR A 13 -11.62 3.32 1.94
C THR A 13 -10.91 1.98 1.75
N GLY A 14 -10.07 1.86 0.72
CA GLY A 14 -9.24 0.67 0.48
C GLY A 14 -8.19 0.45 1.55
N ALA A 15 -7.68 1.51 2.19
CA ALA A 15 -6.81 1.39 3.36
C ALA A 15 -7.54 0.76 4.56
N SER A 16 -8.74 1.23 4.89
CA SER A 16 -9.53 0.68 5.99
C SER A 16 -9.99 -0.75 5.70
N ASP A 17 -10.35 -1.06 4.46
CA ASP A 17 -10.69 -2.43 4.03
C ASP A 17 -9.52 -3.40 4.21
N LEU A 18 -8.32 -2.99 3.78
CA LEU A 18 -7.11 -3.77 4.00
C LEU A 18 -6.78 -3.91 5.49
N ALA A 19 -6.79 -2.82 6.26
CA ALA A 19 -6.49 -2.86 7.68
C ALA A 19 -7.45 -3.79 8.45
N ASN A 20 -8.75 -3.76 8.09
CA ASN A 20 -9.75 -4.68 8.62
C ASN A 20 -9.47 -6.14 8.25
N THR A 21 -9.03 -6.41 7.02
CA THR A 21 -8.64 -7.76 6.57
C THR A 21 -7.44 -8.27 7.37
N LEU A 22 -6.37 -7.49 7.48
CA LEU A 22 -5.17 -7.86 8.24
C LEU A 22 -5.50 -8.10 9.72
N ALA A 23 -6.32 -7.25 10.33
CA ALA A 23 -6.76 -7.41 11.72
C ALA A 23 -7.60 -8.68 11.94
N LYS A 24 -8.48 -9.03 11.00
CA LYS A 24 -9.26 -10.28 11.05
C LYS A 24 -8.39 -11.54 10.93
N GLU A 25 -7.30 -11.45 10.18
CA GLU A 25 -6.30 -12.52 10.06
C GLU A 25 -5.27 -12.51 11.22
N GLY A 26 -5.50 -11.70 12.26
CA GLY A 26 -4.74 -11.74 13.51
C GLY A 26 -3.55 -10.79 13.60
N LEU A 27 -3.31 -9.94 12.60
CA LEU A 27 -2.24 -8.94 12.65
C LEU A 27 -2.69 -7.69 13.42
N ARG A 28 -1.93 -7.29 14.45
CA ARG A 28 -2.11 -5.97 15.08
C ARG A 28 -1.78 -4.93 14.04
N THR A 29 -2.80 -4.19 13.61
CA THR A 29 -2.71 -3.31 12.45
C THR A 29 -3.03 -1.87 12.84
N ILE A 30 -2.19 -0.94 12.43
CA ILE A 30 -2.45 0.51 12.53
C ILE A 30 -2.69 1.06 11.14
N GLN A 31 -3.77 1.83 10.97
CA GLN A 31 -3.95 2.68 9.79
C GLN A 31 -3.56 4.11 10.14
N THR A 32 -2.82 4.77 9.25
CA THR A 32 -2.49 6.20 9.36
C THR A 32 -3.14 6.99 8.23
N ILE A 33 -3.39 8.27 8.48
CA ILE A 33 -3.84 9.22 7.46
C ILE A 33 -2.63 10.03 7.02
N GLY A 34 -2.11 9.73 5.83
CA GLY A 34 -0.82 10.23 5.39
C GLY A 34 0.35 9.59 6.14
N ILE A 35 1.55 10.09 5.84
CA ILE A 35 2.80 9.69 6.47
C ILE A 35 2.89 10.40 7.83
N PRO A 36 2.97 9.67 8.95
CA PRO A 36 3.13 10.31 10.26
C PRO A 36 4.46 11.05 10.40
N THR A 37 4.51 11.97 11.36
CA THR A 37 5.78 12.59 11.78
C THR A 37 6.72 11.57 12.40
N ASP A 38 8.02 11.84 12.35
CA ASP A 38 9.02 10.86 12.78
C ASP A 38 9.05 10.58 14.28
N ASP A 39 8.51 11.50 15.07
CA ASP A 39 8.37 11.41 16.52
C ASP A 39 7.12 10.61 16.96
N LEU A 40 6.30 10.11 16.04
CA LEU A 40 5.17 9.27 16.39
C LEU A 40 5.65 7.95 17.01
N ALA A 41 5.46 7.82 18.32
CA ALA A 41 5.70 6.56 19.03
C ALA A 41 4.68 5.50 18.58
N LEU A 42 5.16 4.49 17.87
CA LEU A 42 4.35 3.35 17.47
C LEU A 42 4.40 2.28 18.56
N PRO A 43 3.25 1.71 18.96
CA PRO A 43 3.24 0.52 19.80
C PRO A 43 3.80 -0.67 19.00
N GLU A 44 3.98 -1.79 19.69
CA GLU A 44 4.32 -3.04 19.02
C GLU A 44 3.17 -3.45 18.06
N VAL A 45 3.47 -3.47 16.76
CA VAL A 45 2.50 -3.63 15.68
C VAL A 45 3.06 -4.58 14.63
N ASP A 46 2.20 -5.36 14.00
CA ASP A 46 2.59 -6.33 12.99
C ASP A 46 2.50 -5.72 11.58
N ALA A 47 1.51 -4.85 11.35
CA ALA A 47 1.30 -4.16 10.08
C ALA A 47 0.92 -2.67 10.21
N ILE A 48 1.38 -1.84 9.28
CA ILE A 48 0.97 -0.43 9.17
C ILE A 48 0.40 -0.18 7.77
N VAL A 49 -0.78 0.43 7.70
CA VAL A 49 -1.42 0.87 6.46
C VAL A 49 -1.40 2.40 6.37
N VAL A 50 -0.47 2.93 5.57
CA VAL A 50 -0.39 4.35 5.24
C VAL A 50 -1.43 4.67 4.17
N SER A 51 -2.42 5.47 4.54
CA SER A 51 -3.49 5.82 3.63
C SER A 51 -3.28 7.18 2.98
N LEU A 52 -3.27 7.19 1.65
CA LEU A 52 -3.02 8.38 0.84
C LEU A 52 -4.26 8.76 0.01
N LYS A 53 -4.18 9.88 -0.71
CA LYS A 53 -5.13 10.25 -1.77
C LYS A 53 -4.39 10.37 -3.10
N ILE A 54 -3.88 9.26 -3.61
CA ILE A 54 -3.01 9.26 -4.79
C ILE A 54 -3.60 8.56 -6.01
N ARG A 55 -4.82 8.03 -5.94
CA ARG A 55 -5.46 7.31 -7.06
C ARG A 55 -5.56 8.12 -8.36
N SER A 56 -5.96 9.39 -8.26
CA SER A 56 -6.37 10.19 -9.43
C SER A 56 -5.65 11.54 -9.55
N ILE A 57 -4.57 11.72 -8.80
CA ILE A 57 -3.71 12.92 -8.92
C ILE A 57 -2.69 12.72 -10.05
N ALA A 58 -1.86 13.72 -10.32
CA ALA A 58 -0.78 13.58 -11.29
C ALA A 58 0.17 12.43 -10.91
N ALA A 59 0.57 11.60 -11.88
CA ALA A 59 1.38 10.41 -11.64
C ALA A 59 2.71 10.72 -10.93
N SER A 60 3.36 11.83 -11.26
CA SER A 60 4.59 12.26 -10.58
C SER A 60 4.38 12.53 -9.09
N GLU A 61 3.26 13.14 -8.72
CA GLU A 61 2.90 13.41 -7.32
C GLU A 61 2.53 12.12 -6.58
N ALA A 62 1.82 11.20 -7.25
CA ALA A 62 1.50 9.88 -6.69
C ALA A 62 2.77 9.07 -6.40
N VAL A 63 3.72 9.07 -7.33
CA VAL A 63 5.03 8.42 -7.18
C VAL A 63 5.80 9.02 -6.01
N GLU A 64 5.89 10.34 -5.92
CA GLU A 64 6.60 11.02 -4.83
C GLU A 64 6.04 10.62 -3.45
N ARG A 65 4.71 10.69 -3.30
CA ARG A 65 4.02 10.35 -2.04
C ARG A 65 4.13 8.86 -1.70
N ALA A 66 4.05 7.97 -2.70
CA ALA A 66 4.21 6.54 -2.48
C ALA A 66 5.65 6.19 -2.05
N ARG A 67 6.67 6.72 -2.73
CA ARG A 67 8.08 6.50 -2.36
C ARG A 67 8.41 7.08 -0.99
N ALA A 68 7.84 8.23 -0.62
CA ALA A 68 7.99 8.78 0.73
C ALA A 68 7.38 7.85 1.80
N SER A 69 6.24 7.23 1.50
CA SER A 69 5.60 6.25 2.40
C SER A 69 6.41 4.96 2.53
N ASP A 70 6.96 4.45 1.42
CA ASP A 70 7.84 3.27 1.41
C ASP A 70 9.08 3.49 2.27
N ARG A 71 9.78 4.62 2.11
CA ARG A 71 10.94 4.96 2.95
C ARG A 71 10.56 5.02 4.43
N TRP A 72 9.49 5.73 4.76
CA TRP A 72 9.04 5.88 6.15
C TRP A 72 8.71 4.53 6.81
N LEU A 73 8.09 3.61 6.06
CA LEU A 73 7.78 2.26 6.52
C LEU A 73 9.06 1.42 6.73
N ARG A 74 9.99 1.46 5.79
CA ARG A 74 11.27 0.72 5.86
C ARG A 74 12.17 1.21 6.98
N GLU A 75 12.23 2.52 7.22
CA GLU A 75 12.96 3.11 8.35
C GLU A 75 12.44 2.64 9.72
N ARG A 76 11.20 2.15 9.77
CA ARG A 76 10.57 1.54 10.97
C ARG A 76 10.66 0.02 11.01
N GLY A 77 11.42 -0.55 10.08
CA GLY A 77 11.74 -1.98 10.05
C GLY A 77 10.72 -2.84 9.32
N ALA A 78 9.85 -2.28 8.46
CA ALA A 78 8.98 -3.10 7.62
C ALA A 78 9.78 -4.01 6.68
N ASP A 79 9.69 -5.32 6.90
CA ASP A 79 10.38 -6.33 6.08
C ASP A 79 9.79 -6.43 4.66
N HIS A 80 8.47 -6.24 4.53
CA HIS A 80 7.76 -6.25 3.26
C HIS A 80 6.90 -5.00 3.09
N VAL A 81 6.82 -4.48 1.87
CA VAL A 81 5.94 -3.36 1.52
C VAL A 81 4.99 -3.76 0.39
N MET A 82 3.69 -3.59 0.63
CA MET A 82 2.62 -3.84 -0.33
C MET A 82 1.98 -2.52 -0.77
N TYR A 83 1.76 -2.36 -2.08
CA TYR A 83 0.93 -1.28 -2.61
C TYR A 83 -0.51 -1.76 -2.84
N LYS A 84 -1.46 -1.21 -2.09
CA LYS A 84 -2.89 -1.54 -2.15
C LYS A 84 -3.60 -0.65 -3.16
N ILE A 85 -4.18 -1.30 -4.17
CA ILE A 85 -4.97 -0.70 -5.25
C ILE A 85 -6.46 -1.08 -5.13
N CYS A 86 -7.34 -0.41 -5.88
CA CYS A 86 -8.75 -0.77 -5.96
C CYS A 86 -8.95 -2.15 -6.62
N SER A 87 -9.92 -2.94 -6.14
CA SER A 87 -10.22 -4.27 -6.68
C SER A 87 -10.85 -4.26 -8.09
N THR A 88 -11.27 -3.08 -8.56
CA THR A 88 -11.71 -2.83 -9.95
C THR A 88 -10.63 -2.18 -10.81
N PHE A 89 -9.39 -2.12 -10.32
CA PHE A 89 -8.22 -1.61 -11.04
C PHE A 89 -8.35 -0.14 -11.50
N ASP A 90 -9.08 0.67 -10.73
CA ASP A 90 -9.36 2.08 -11.00
C ASP A 90 -8.09 2.87 -11.37
N SER A 91 -7.95 3.17 -12.65
CA SER A 91 -6.82 3.88 -13.23
C SER A 91 -7.16 4.38 -14.63
N THR A 92 -6.26 5.16 -15.22
CA THR A 92 -6.27 5.55 -16.63
C THR A 92 -4.97 5.09 -17.28
N ASP A 93 -4.84 5.26 -18.59
CA ASP A 93 -3.57 5.03 -19.31
C ASP A 93 -2.40 5.85 -18.73
N SER A 94 -2.71 6.98 -18.09
CA SER A 94 -1.74 7.85 -17.43
C SER A 94 -1.38 7.41 -16.01
N GLY A 95 -2.02 6.38 -15.46
CA GLY A 95 -1.75 5.86 -14.11
C GLY A 95 -2.95 5.92 -13.13
N ASN A 96 -2.72 5.74 -11.82
CA ASN A 96 -1.41 5.79 -11.13
C ASN A 96 -0.82 4.44 -10.72
N ILE A 97 -1.49 3.31 -10.98
CA ILE A 97 -1.03 1.97 -10.56
C ILE A 97 0.36 1.65 -11.15
N GLY A 98 0.51 1.72 -12.48
CA GLY A 98 1.77 1.42 -13.17
C GLY A 98 2.93 2.30 -12.70
N PRO A 99 2.84 3.64 -12.81
CA PRO A 99 3.93 4.54 -12.42
C PRO A 99 4.40 4.35 -10.97
N VAL A 100 3.47 4.16 -10.03
CA VAL A 100 3.81 3.92 -8.62
C VAL A 100 4.53 2.58 -8.47
N LEU A 101 3.99 1.49 -9.03
CA LEU A 101 4.60 0.16 -8.93
C LEU A 101 5.98 0.11 -9.58
N ASP A 102 6.18 0.74 -10.74
CA ASP A 102 7.49 0.81 -11.40
C ASP A 102 8.52 1.51 -10.52
N SER A 103 8.11 2.60 -9.85
CA SER A 103 9.01 3.35 -8.97
C SER A 103 9.39 2.56 -7.72
N LEU A 104 8.42 1.88 -7.07
CA LEU A 104 8.66 1.07 -5.88
C LEU A 104 9.49 -0.19 -6.22
N ARG A 105 9.22 -0.81 -7.36
CA ARG A 105 10.00 -1.94 -7.89
C ARG A 105 11.45 -1.55 -8.12
N ALA A 106 11.68 -0.40 -8.75
CA ALA A 106 13.02 0.10 -9.03
C ALA A 106 13.79 0.40 -7.74
N ASP A 107 13.14 1.01 -6.74
CA ASP A 107 13.74 1.29 -5.43
C ASP A 107 14.09 0.02 -4.64
N ALA A 108 13.26 -1.02 -4.76
CA ALA A 108 13.51 -2.33 -4.17
C ALA A 108 14.56 -3.16 -4.95
N CYS A 109 15.07 -2.66 -6.08
CA CYS A 109 15.95 -3.41 -6.99
C CYS A 109 15.35 -4.75 -7.46
N GLU A 110 14.02 -4.82 -7.60
CA GLU A 110 13.32 -6.05 -7.96
C GLU A 110 13.07 -6.16 -9.47
N ALA A 111 13.08 -7.38 -9.99
CA ALA A 111 12.81 -7.63 -11.41
C ALA A 111 11.31 -7.58 -11.74
N THR A 112 10.45 -8.02 -10.82
CA THR A 112 9.02 -8.25 -11.05
C THR A 112 8.20 -7.79 -9.85
N VAL A 113 6.98 -7.32 -10.10
CA VAL A 113 5.95 -7.12 -9.07
C VAL A 113 4.72 -7.94 -9.43
N LEU A 114 4.17 -8.65 -8.44
CA LEU A 114 2.91 -9.36 -8.59
C LEU A 114 1.75 -8.40 -8.37
N VAL A 115 0.76 -8.45 -9.25
CA VAL A 115 -0.43 -7.60 -9.19
C VAL A 115 -1.66 -8.48 -9.20
N THR A 116 -2.50 -8.33 -8.18
CA THR A 116 -3.82 -8.98 -8.13
C THR A 116 -4.85 -8.02 -7.55
N PRO A 117 -5.84 -7.58 -8.34
CA PRO A 117 -7.01 -6.87 -7.82
C PRO A 117 -8.11 -7.85 -7.36
N ALA A 118 -7.90 -9.17 -7.48
CA ALA A 118 -8.90 -10.17 -7.15
C ALA A 118 -9.30 -10.08 -5.67
N PHE A 119 -10.59 -10.07 -5.41
CA PHE A 119 -11.15 -10.16 -4.07
C PHE A 119 -12.46 -10.99 -4.12
N PRO A 120 -12.36 -12.33 -4.12
CA PRO A 120 -13.50 -13.21 -4.41
C PRO A 120 -14.69 -13.05 -3.45
N GLN A 121 -14.43 -12.74 -2.16
CA GLN A 121 -15.49 -12.49 -1.18
C GLN A 121 -16.40 -11.30 -1.56
N THR A 122 -15.90 -10.37 -2.39
CA THR A 122 -16.66 -9.23 -2.92
C THR A 122 -16.99 -9.40 -4.41
N GLY A 123 -16.86 -10.61 -4.96
CA GLY A 123 -17.19 -10.93 -6.35
C GLY A 123 -16.15 -10.48 -7.39
N ARG A 124 -14.95 -10.08 -6.97
CA ARG A 124 -13.85 -9.73 -7.90
C ARG A 124 -12.98 -10.95 -8.14
N THR A 125 -12.91 -11.43 -9.38
CA THR A 125 -12.08 -12.57 -9.79
C THR A 125 -11.28 -12.20 -11.04
N VAL A 126 -10.15 -12.89 -11.25
CA VAL A 126 -9.22 -12.68 -12.38
C VAL A 126 -9.05 -14.04 -13.07
N TYR A 127 -9.17 -14.08 -14.39
CA TYR A 127 -9.04 -15.31 -15.18
C TYR A 127 -8.42 -14.98 -16.54
N GLN A 128 -7.23 -15.54 -16.80
CA GLN A 128 -6.41 -15.25 -17.99
C GLN A 128 -5.94 -13.78 -18.08
N GLY A 129 -5.68 -13.17 -16.92
CA GLY A 129 -5.49 -11.73 -16.77
C GLY A 129 -6.81 -11.03 -16.54
#